data_AF-A0A432PBI6-F1
#
_entry.id   AF-A0A432PBI6-F1
#
_cell.length_a   1.000
_cell.length_b   1.000
_cell.length_c   1.000
_cell.angle_alpha   90.00
_cell.angle_beta   90.00
_cell.angle_gamma   90.00
#
_symmetry.space_group_name_H-M   'P 1'
#
loop_
_entity.id
_entity.type
_entity.pdbx_description
1 polymer ?
#
loop_
_entity_poly.entity_id
_entity_poly.type
_entity_poly.pdbx_seq_one_letter_code
_entity_poly.pdbx_strand_id
1 'polypeptide(L)' 'EHRAKLHSTNPIERLNGEIKRRTEVVGIFPNDEAIVRLVGALLLEQNDEWAVQRAKYMTLETMAQMR' A
#
# COMPACT_ATOMS: atom_id res chain seq x y z
N GLU A 1 -14.33 14.94 9.19
CA GLU A 1 -13.05 14.19 9.24
C GLU A 1 -12.76 13.32 8.01
N HIS A 2 -13.73 12.63 7.41
CA HIS A 2 -13.46 11.68 6.31
C HIS A 2 -12.85 12.28 5.03
N ARG A 3 -13.20 13.52 4.65
CA ARG A 3 -12.63 14.17 3.46
C ARG A 3 -11.11 14.35 3.54
N ALA A 4 -10.57 14.70 4.71
CA ALA A 4 -9.13 14.86 4.89
C ALA A 4 -8.38 13.52 4.72
N LYS A 5 -8.97 12.41 5.20
CA LYS A 5 -8.42 11.06 4.98
C LYS A 5 -8.50 10.62 3.51
N LEU A 6 -9.61 10.94 2.83
CA LEU A 6 -9.79 10.64 1.40
C LEU A 6 -8.86 11.44 0.49
N HIS A 7 -8.53 12.68 0.86
CA HIS A 7 -7.61 13.52 0.10
C HIS A 7 -6.13 13.28 0.42
N SER A 8 -5.82 12.47 1.44
CA SER A 8 -4.43 12.21 1.83
C SER A 8 -3.76 11.21 0.89
N THR A 9 -2.58 11.57 0.40
CA THR A 9 -1.68 10.69 -0.37
C THR A 9 -0.68 9.94 0.52
N ASN A 10 -0.66 10.19 1.83
CA ASN A 10 0.30 9.58 2.76
C ASN A 10 0.36 8.04 2.67
N PRO A 11 -0.77 7.30 2.54
CA PRO A 11 -0.70 5.84 2.43
C PRO A 11 0.04 5.36 1.18
N ILE A 12 -0.16 6.03 0.04
CA ILE A 12 0.49 5.64 -1.23
C ILE A 12 1.95 6.10 -1.26
N GLU A 13 2.27 7.27 -0.69
CA GLU A 13 3.65 7.75 -0.54
C GLU A 13 4.48 6.80 0.32
N ARG A 14 3.92 6.31 1.43
CA ARG A 14 4.58 5.34 2.31
C ARG A 14 4.86 4.01 1.59
N LEU A 15 3.89 3.51 0.82
CA LEU A 15 4.07 2.29 0.02
C LEU A 15 5.15 2.47 -1.05
N ASN A 16 5.13 3.59 -1.76
CA ASN A 16 6.15 3.91 -2.77
C ASN A 16 7.55 4.05 -2.15
N GLY A 17 7.65 4.64 -0.95
CA GLY A 17 8.91 4.70 -0.20
C GLY A 17 9.46 3.33 0.16
N GLU A 18 8.59 2.40 0.56
CA GLU A 18 9.00 1.02 0.88
C GLU A 18 9.43 0.23 -0.35
N ILE A 19 8.70 0.37 -1.47
CA ILE A 19 9.09 -0.21 -2.76
C ILE A 19 10.48 0.29 -3.14
N LYS A 20 10.69 1.63 -3.12
CA LYS A 20 11.99 2.23 -3.42
C LYS A 20 13.09 1.66 -2.53
N ARG A 21 12.91 1.65 -1.21
CA ARG A 21 13.90 1.15 -0.24
C ARG A 21 14.28 -0.32 -0.48
N ARG A 22 13.30 -1.21 -0.72
CA ARG A 22 13.59 -2.64 -0.96
C ARG A 22 14.23 -2.87 -2.33
N THR A 23 13.86 -2.10 -3.35
CA THR A 23 14.51 -2.19 -4.67
C THR A 23 15.95 -1.63 -4.65
N GLU A 24 16.23 -0.61 -3.84
CA GLU A 24 17.59 -0.05 -3.68
C GLU A 24 18.58 -1.08 -3.12
N VAL A 25 18.13 -1.96 -2.21
CA VAL A 25 18.97 -3.05 -1.66
C VAL A 25 19.36 -4.07 -2.73
N VAL A 26 18.46 -4.35 -3.68
CA VAL A 26 18.73 -5.31 -4.77
C VAL A 26 19.64 -4.69 -5.84
N GLY A 27 19.49 -3.38 -6.10
CA GLY A 27 20.27 -2.66 -7.10
C GLY A 27 19.85 -3.03 -8.53
N ILE A 28 20.37 -4.13 -9.06
CA ILE A 28 20.12 -4.61 -10.44
C ILE A 28 19.37 -5.94 -10.39
N PHE A 29 18.24 -6.01 -11.09
CA PHE A 29 17.46 -7.23 -11.22
C PHE A 29 17.93 -8.07 -12.42
N PRO A 30 17.94 -9.41 -12.30
CA PRO A 30 18.39 -10.29 -13.38
C PRO A 30 17.38 -10.40 -14.54
N ASN A 31 16.12 -10.04 -14.33
CA ASN A 31 15.05 -9.98 -15.32
C ASN A 31 13.81 -9.26 -14.74
N ASP A 32 12.82 -9.00 -15.59
CA ASP A 32 11.57 -8.34 -15.22
C ASP A 32 10.72 -9.16 -14.23
N GLU A 33 10.73 -10.48 -14.35
CA GLU A 33 9.98 -11.35 -13.43
C GLU A 33 10.49 -11.23 -11.98
N ALA A 34 11.79 -10.99 -11.79
CA ALA A 34 12.37 -10.83 -10.46
C ALA A 34 11.87 -9.57 -9.75
N ILE A 35 11.76 -8.44 -10.47
CA ILE A 35 11.20 -7.21 -9.89
C ILE A 35 9.69 -7.35 -9.65
N VAL A 36 8.96 -7.97 -10.59
CA VAL A 36 7.52 -8.24 -10.43
C VAL A 36 7.26 -9.11 -9.19
N ARG A 37 8.08 -10.13 -8.94
CA ARG A 37 7.95 -10.97 -7.74
C ARG A 37 8.20 -10.20 -6.45
N LEU A 38 9.23 -9.37 -6.39
CA LEU A 38 9.52 -8.58 -5.19
C LEU A 38 8.40 -7.57 -4.92
N VAL A 39 8.05 -6.75 -5.91
CA VAL A 39 7.01 -5.73 -5.75
C VAL A 39 5.66 -6.38 -5.50
N GLY A 40 5.34 -7.47 -6.20
CA GLY A 40 4.13 -8.25 -5.98
C GLY A 40 4.02 -8.77 -4.55
N ALA A 41 5.10 -9.32 -3.98
CA ALA A 41 5.12 -9.76 -2.58
C ALA A 41 4.87 -8.59 -1.60
N LEU A 42 5.45 -7.41 -1.86
CA LEU A 42 5.21 -6.21 -1.03
C LEU A 42 3.76 -5.73 -1.07
N LEU A 43 3.15 -5.76 -2.25
CA LEU A 43 1.76 -5.37 -2.43
C LEU A 43 0.81 -6.36 -1.73
N LEU A 44 1.12 -7.65 -1.74
CA LEU A 44 0.37 -8.67 -1.00
C LEU A 44 0.48 -8.45 0.51
N GLU A 45 1.70 -8.24 1.03
CA GLU A 45 1.94 -7.91 2.45
C GLU A 45 1.14 -6.66 2.86
N GLN A 46 1.20 -5.59 2.06
CA GLN A 46 0.47 -4.36 2.36
C GLN A 46 -1.05 -4.54 2.27
N ASN A 47 -1.54 -5.37 1.34
CA ASN A 47 -2.96 -5.67 1.20
C ASN A 47 -3.49 -6.43 2.42
N ASP A 48 -2.75 -7.41 2.93
CA ASP A 48 -3.13 -8.17 4.13
C ASP A 48 -3.16 -7.27 5.36
N GLU A 49 -2.16 -6.39 5.52
CA GLU A 49 -2.16 -5.37 6.57
C GLU A 49 -3.40 -4.46 6.49
N TRP A 50 -3.76 -3.98 5.28
CA TRP A 50 -4.93 -3.13 5.09
C TRP A 50 -6.25 -3.87 5.31
N ALA A 51 -6.32 -5.15 4.99
CA ALA A 51 -7.48 -5.98 5.28
C ALA A 51 -7.71 -6.08 6.80
N VAL A 52 -6.63 -6.28 7.58
CA VAL A 52 -6.68 -6.32 9.04
C VAL A 52 -6.93 -4.93 9.65
N GLN A 53 -6.33 -3.88 9.08
CA GLN A 53 -6.42 -2.50 9.56
C GLN A 53 -7.57 -1.69 8.93
N ARG A 54 -8.52 -2.31 8.23
CA ARG A 54 -9.60 -1.57 7.54
C ARG A 54 -10.36 -0.63 8.50
N ALA A 55 -10.47 -0.99 9.79
CA ALA A 55 -11.03 -0.14 10.84
C ALA A 55 -10.20 1.13 11.20
N LYS A 56 -8.93 1.21 10.80
CA LYS A 56 -7.97 2.27 11.19
C LYS A 56 -8.11 3.54 10.34
N TYR A 57 -8.52 3.39 9.07
CA TYR A 57 -8.67 4.52 8.14
C TYR A 57 -10.15 4.92 7.96
N MET A 58 -11.04 3.98 7.61
CA MET A 58 -12.50 4.17 7.55
C MET A 58 -13.23 2.84 7.75
N THR A 59 -14.25 2.81 8.61
CA THR A 59 -15.05 1.59 8.81
C THR A 59 -15.95 1.31 7.60
N LEU A 60 -16.36 0.05 7.42
CA LEU A 60 -17.32 -0.32 6.37
C LEU A 60 -18.65 0.44 6.53
N GLU A 61 -19.08 0.66 7.78
CA GLU A 61 -20.26 1.45 8.12
C GLU A 61 -20.12 2.91 7.68
N THR A 62 -18.95 3.53 7.95
CA THR A 62 -18.63 4.87 7.48
C THR A 62 -18.69 4.96 5.96
N MET A 63 -18.13 3.98 5.25
CA MET A 63 -18.14 3.98 3.78
C MET A 63 -19.56 3.77 3.22
N ALA A 64 -20.40 2.97 3.88
CA ALA A 64 -21.79 2.76 3.49
C ALA A 64 -22.63 4.03 3.64
N GLN A 65 -22.30 4.90 4.61
CA GLN A 65 -22.95 6.20 4.84
C GLN A 65 -22.50 7.31 3.87
N MET A 66 -21.44 7.08 3.07
CA MET A 66 -20.95 8.05 2.08
C MET A 66 -21.62 7.92 0.70
N ARG A 67 -22.64 7.07 0.58
CA ARG A 67 -23.39 6.81 -0.66
C ARG A 67 -24.64 7.68 -0.77
#